data_AF-A0A6N8NN43-F1
#
_entry.id   AF-A0A6N8NN43-F1
#
_cell.length_a   1.000
_cell.length_b   1.000
_cell.length_c   1.000
_cell.angle_alpha   90.00
_cell.angle_beta   90.00
_cell.angle_gamma   90.00
#
_symmetry.space_group_name_H-M   'P 1'
#
loop_
_entity.id
_entity.type
_entity.pdbx_description
1 polymer ?
#
loop_
_entity_poly.entity_id
_entity_poly.type
_entity_poly.pdbx_seq_one_letter_code
_entity_poly.pdbx_strand_id
1 'polypeptide(L)'
;AITRVDGAVQLNESLCVSCKLCGIACPFGAIEFSGSRPLDIPANANTPKAPPAPPAPARVSTLLDWVPGIRAIAVKCDLCSFDEQGPACVRMCPTKALHLVDNTDIARVSKRKRELTFNTDFGDLTLFQQAQSGEAK
;
A
#
# COMPACT_ATOMS: atom_id res chain seq x y z
N ALA A 1 11.93 8.12 -11.20
CA ALA A 1 11.34 8.48 -9.90
C ALA A 1 10.65 7.31 -9.22
N ILE A 2 10.00 6.39 -9.94
CA ILE A 2 9.39 5.19 -9.36
C ILE A 2 10.16 3.94 -9.81
N THR A 3 10.43 3.01 -8.90
CA THR A 3 11.21 1.78 -9.15
C THR A 3 10.64 0.63 -8.32
N ARG A 4 10.98 -0.61 -8.66
CA ARG A 4 10.60 -1.78 -7.87
C ARG A 4 11.82 -2.28 -7.10
N VAL A 5 11.72 -2.33 -5.77
CA VAL A 5 12.80 -2.69 -4.84
C VAL A 5 12.20 -3.54 -3.71
N ASP A 6 12.85 -4.64 -3.35
CA ASP A 6 12.45 -5.53 -2.25
C ASP A 6 10.97 -5.97 -2.28
N GLY A 7 10.49 -6.29 -3.50
CA GLY A 7 9.12 -6.72 -3.72
C GLY A 7 8.08 -5.60 -3.67
N ALA A 8 8.46 -4.38 -3.30
CA ALA A 8 7.62 -3.19 -3.24
C ALA A 8 7.91 -2.22 -4.39
N VAL A 9 6.95 -1.37 -4.72
CA VAL A 9 7.20 -0.21 -5.57
C VAL A 9 7.68 0.90 -4.66
N GLN A 10 8.82 1.54 -4.94
CA GLN A 10 9.38 2.64 -4.19
C GLN A 10 9.45 3.92 -5.01
N LEU A 11 9.24 5.04 -4.34
CA LEU A 11 9.22 6.37 -4.95
C LEU A 11 10.40 7.16 -4.39
N ASN A 12 11.13 7.84 -5.28
CA ASN A 12 12.15 8.80 -4.92
C ASN A 12 11.60 10.21 -5.16
N GLU A 13 11.33 10.92 -4.07
CA GLU A 13 10.72 12.24 -4.02
C GLU A 13 11.60 13.30 -4.69
N SER A 14 12.93 13.20 -4.52
CA SER A 14 13.88 14.16 -5.07
C SER A 14 13.86 14.17 -6.61
N LEU A 15 13.66 12.99 -7.22
CA LEU A 15 13.58 12.81 -8.68
C LEU A 15 12.16 13.02 -9.25
N CYS A 16 11.15 13.24 -8.40
CA CYS A 16 9.76 13.37 -8.84
C CYS A 16 9.50 14.74 -9.49
N VAL A 17 9.30 14.77 -10.81
CA VAL A 17 9.08 16.01 -11.56
C VAL A 17 7.60 16.43 -11.66
N SER A 18 6.75 15.93 -10.77
CA SER A 18 5.32 16.27 -10.72
C SER A 18 4.53 16.05 -12.01
N CYS A 19 4.91 15.10 -12.87
CA CYS A 19 4.22 14.85 -14.14
C CYS A 19 2.82 14.24 -14.00
N LYS A 20 2.45 13.78 -12.80
CA LYS A 20 1.15 13.18 -12.45
C LYS A 20 0.77 11.87 -13.17
N LEU A 21 1.59 11.41 -14.11
CA LEU A 21 1.35 10.18 -14.88
C LEU A 21 1.25 8.93 -13.99
N CYS A 22 2.05 8.84 -12.92
CA CYS A 22 1.98 7.71 -11.99
C CYS A 22 0.63 7.61 -11.29
N GLY A 23 0.04 8.75 -10.89
CA GLY A 23 -1.29 8.79 -10.27
C GLY A 23 -2.38 8.34 -11.23
N ILE A 24 -2.34 8.83 -12.48
CA ILE A 24 -3.30 8.45 -13.53
C ILE A 24 -3.17 6.97 -13.89
N ALA A 25 -1.94 6.44 -13.94
CA ALA A 25 -1.68 5.05 -14.26
C ALA A 25 -2.03 4.08 -13.12
N CYS A 26 -2.20 4.56 -11.88
CA CYS A 26 -2.47 3.71 -10.74
C CYS A 26 -3.96 3.28 -10.73
N PRO A 27 -4.28 1.99 -10.96
CA PRO A 27 -5.67 1.55 -11.01
C PRO A 27 -6.36 1.56 -9.64
N PHE A 28 -5.57 1.62 -8.56
CA PHE A 28 -6.07 1.61 -7.19
C PHE A 28 -6.25 3.01 -6.61
N GLY A 29 -5.84 4.07 -7.33
CA GLY A 29 -5.84 5.43 -6.79
C GLY A 29 -4.95 5.62 -5.55
N ALA A 30 -3.93 4.76 -5.38
CA ALA A 30 -3.10 4.71 -4.18
C ALA A 30 -1.97 5.76 -4.14
N ILE A 31 -1.90 6.65 -5.12
CA ILE A 31 -0.87 7.68 -5.25
C ILE A 31 -1.54 9.05 -5.15
N GLU A 32 -1.20 9.78 -4.10
CA GLU A 32 -1.60 11.17 -3.91
C GLU A 32 -0.46 12.13 -4.27
N PHE A 33 -0.74 13.42 -4.33
CA PHE A 33 0.27 14.44 -4.53
C PHE A 33 0.26 15.41 -3.35
N SER A 34 1.43 15.65 -2.78
CA SER A 34 1.62 16.56 -1.67
C SER A 34 3.00 17.20 -1.75
N GLY A 35 3.23 18.29 -1.02
CA GLY A 35 4.52 18.97 -1.03
C GLY A 35 4.72 19.78 0.23
N SER A 36 5.98 19.90 0.65
CA SER A 36 6.37 20.80 1.73
C SER A 36 6.52 22.23 1.22
N ARG A 37 6.24 23.19 2.10
CA ARG A 37 6.62 24.58 1.87
C ARG A 37 8.13 24.72 2.13
N PRO A 38 8.88 25.39 1.25
CA PRO A 38 10.24 25.81 1.58
C PRO A 38 10.23 26.64 2.86
N LEU A 39 11.16 26.37 3.77
CA LEU A 39 11.23 27.01 5.10
C LEU A 39 11.30 28.54 5.04
N ASP A 40 11.86 29.08 3.95
CA ASP A 40 12.14 30.52 3.81
C ASP A 40 11.16 31.26 2.87
N ILE A 41 10.12 30.59 2.38
CA ILE A 41 9.12 31.22 1.51
C ILE A 41 7.83 31.41 2.29
N PRO A 42 7.51 32.63 2.77
CA PRO A 42 6.27 32.87 3.48
C PRO A 42 5.08 32.60 2.57
N ALA A 43 4.02 32.01 3.14
CA ALA A 43 2.74 31.92 2.45
C ALA A 43 2.27 33.35 2.10
N ASN A 44 1.88 33.57 0.85
CA ASN A 44 1.45 34.88 0.35
C ASN A 44 2.55 35.95 0.39
N ALA A 45 3.73 35.66 -0.17
CA ALA A 45 4.83 36.61 -0.30
C ALA A 45 4.46 37.82 -1.20
N ASN A 46 3.72 38.77 -0.65
CA ASN A 46 3.42 40.06 -1.27
C ASN A 46 4.66 40.94 -1.12
N THR A 47 5.52 40.97 -2.12
CA THR A 47 6.69 41.86 -2.14
C THR A 47 6.44 43.03 -3.09
N PRO A 48 7.09 44.18 -2.93
CA PRO A 48 7.03 45.25 -3.94
C PRO A 48 7.51 44.80 -5.34
N LYS A 49 8.23 43.68 -5.42
CA LYS A 49 8.83 43.12 -6.65
C LYS A 49 7.97 42.03 -7.29
N ALA A 50 6.86 41.61 -6.68
CA ALA A 50 5.99 40.57 -7.20
C ALA A 50 4.50 40.93 -6.95
N PRO A 51 3.60 40.61 -7.89
CA PRO A 51 2.17 40.78 -7.65
C PRO A 51 1.74 39.97 -6.42
N PRO A 52 0.67 40.41 -5.72
CA PRO A 52 0.17 39.69 -4.57
C PRO A 52 -0.18 38.25 -4.95
N ALA A 53 0.13 37.31 -4.04
CA ALA A 53 -0.18 35.91 -4.30
C ALA A 53 -1.70 35.74 -4.48
N PRO A 54 -2.15 34.96 -5.48
CA PRO A 54 -3.56 34.65 -5.63
C PRO A 54 -4.06 33.94 -4.36
N PRO A 55 -5.34 34.13 -4.00
CA PRO A 55 -5.93 33.39 -2.89
C PRO A 55 -5.79 31.89 -3.13
N ALA A 56 -5.64 31.12 -2.06
CA ALA A 56 -5.54 29.68 -2.17
C ALA A 56 -6.77 29.12 -2.91
N PRO A 57 -6.60 28.31 -3.96
CA PRO A 57 -7.72 27.74 -4.68
C PRO A 57 -8.52 26.81 -3.76
N ALA A 58 -9.81 26.67 -4.04
CA ALA A 58 -10.64 25.66 -3.39
C ALA A 58 -10.03 24.27 -3.64
N ARG A 59 -9.96 23.45 -2.58
CA ARG A 59 -9.43 22.09 -2.68
C ARG A 59 -10.40 21.25 -3.50
N VAL A 60 -9.92 20.66 -4.58
CA VAL A 60 -10.73 19.77 -5.45
C VAL A 60 -10.24 18.34 -5.30
N SER A 61 -8.95 18.13 -5.53
CA SER A 61 -8.28 16.85 -5.30
C SER A 61 -6.78 17.06 -5.21
N THR A 62 -6.08 16.18 -4.49
CA THR A 62 -4.61 16.22 -4.41
C THR A 62 -3.94 16.21 -5.78
N LEU A 63 -4.59 15.61 -6.79
CA LEU A 63 -4.10 15.57 -8.17
C LEU A 63 -4.19 16.92 -8.89
N LEU A 64 -5.17 17.76 -8.56
CA LEU A 64 -5.41 19.07 -9.22
C LEU A 64 -4.96 20.26 -8.38
N ASP A 65 -4.89 20.10 -7.06
CA ASP A 65 -4.50 21.15 -6.13
C ASP A 65 -3.09 21.66 -6.47
N TRP A 66 -2.97 22.99 -6.61
CA TRP A 66 -1.71 23.67 -6.87
C TRP A 66 -1.58 24.87 -5.94
N VAL A 67 -0.44 24.96 -5.27
CA VAL A 67 -0.13 26.06 -4.35
C VAL A 67 1.18 26.70 -4.80
N PRO A 68 1.22 28.03 -5.04
CA PRO A 68 2.45 28.73 -5.37
C PRO A 68 3.57 28.43 -4.36
N GLY A 69 4.76 28.13 -4.88
CA GLY A 69 5.95 27.84 -4.06
C GLY A 69 6.01 26.43 -3.46
N ILE A 70 4.97 25.61 -3.61
CA ILE A 70 4.99 24.21 -3.20
C ILE A 70 5.23 23.32 -4.42
N ARG A 71 6.30 22.51 -4.39
CA ARG A 71 6.52 21.47 -5.39
C ARG A 71 5.65 20.27 -5.05
N ALA A 72 4.69 19.94 -5.92
CA ALA A 72 3.88 18.75 -5.78
C ALA A 72 4.72 17.48 -6.05
N ILE A 73 4.82 16.60 -5.07
CA ILE A 73 5.53 15.33 -5.14
C ILE A 73 4.51 14.21 -4.97
N ALA A 74 4.66 13.14 -5.74
CA ALA A 74 3.82 11.96 -5.60
C ALA A 74 4.13 11.27 -4.26
N VAL A 75 3.10 10.95 -3.48
CA VAL A 75 3.17 10.27 -2.19
C VAL A 75 2.33 9.01 -2.25
N LYS A 76 2.88 7.91 -1.74
CA LYS A 76 2.18 6.62 -1.63
C LYS A 76 2.70 5.88 -0.40
N CYS A 77 2.02 4.79 -0.02
CA CYS A 77 2.55 3.86 0.97
C CYS A 77 3.91 3.30 0.49
N ASP A 78 4.94 3.47 1.30
CA ASP A 78 6.32 3.02 1.09
C ASP A 78 6.67 1.77 1.91
N LEU A 79 5.65 1.17 2.56
CA LEU A 79 5.74 0.07 3.51
C LEU A 79 6.67 0.38 4.70
N CYS A 80 6.87 1.66 5.02
CA CYS A 80 7.82 2.12 6.03
C CYS A 80 9.22 1.52 5.80
N SER A 81 9.68 1.48 4.55
CA SER A 81 10.97 0.87 4.16
C SER A 81 12.19 1.41 4.90
N PHE A 82 12.07 2.57 5.53
CA PHE A 82 13.10 3.21 6.35
C PHE A 82 13.13 2.74 7.81
N ASP A 83 12.10 2.03 8.28
CA ASP A 83 11.95 1.62 9.68
C ASP A 83 12.15 0.10 9.83
N GLU A 84 13.14 -0.30 10.61
CA GLU A 84 13.44 -1.71 10.89
C GLU A 84 12.30 -2.41 11.66
N GLN A 85 11.46 -1.67 12.38
CA GLN A 85 10.29 -2.25 13.04
C GLN A 85 9.15 -2.57 12.05
N GLY A 86 9.30 -2.25 10.77
CA GLY A 86 8.36 -2.55 9.69
C GLY A 86 7.23 -1.53 9.52
N PRO A 87 6.06 -1.92 8.95
CA PRO A 87 4.97 -0.99 8.70
C PRO A 87 4.29 -0.49 9.99
N ALA A 88 4.33 0.83 10.19
CA ALA A 88 3.73 1.48 11.37
C ALA A 88 2.22 1.19 11.49
N CYS A 89 1.50 1.12 10.36
CA CYS A 89 0.07 0.82 10.34
C CYS A 89 -0.28 -0.57 10.88
N VAL A 90 0.57 -1.57 10.65
CA VAL A 90 0.41 -2.93 11.18
C VAL A 90 0.65 -2.93 12.68
N ARG A 91 1.74 -2.29 13.14
CA ARG A 91 2.09 -2.23 14.56
C ARG A 91 1.05 -1.49 15.41
N MET A 92 0.51 -0.39 14.90
CA MET A 92 -0.34 0.51 15.67
C MET A 92 -1.80 0.05 15.74
N CYS A 93 -2.23 -0.87 14.88
CA CYS A 93 -3.65 -1.28 14.81
C CYS A 93 -4.07 -2.10 16.05
N PRO A 94 -4.91 -1.56 16.96
CA PRO A 94 -5.26 -2.26 18.19
C PRO A 94 -6.14 -3.49 17.95
N THR A 95 -6.93 -3.46 16.87
CA THR A 95 -7.82 -4.56 16.47
C THR A 95 -7.10 -5.64 15.66
N LYS A 96 -5.81 -5.44 15.33
CA LYS A 96 -5.03 -6.35 14.46
C LYS A 96 -5.70 -6.58 13.11
N ALA A 97 -6.32 -5.54 12.54
CA ALA A 97 -6.97 -5.64 11.23
C ALA A 97 -5.98 -5.76 10.06
N LEU A 98 -4.74 -5.32 10.24
CA LEU A 98 -3.70 -5.32 9.22
C LEU A 98 -2.61 -6.33 9.58
N HIS A 99 -2.23 -7.14 8.61
CA HIS A 99 -1.10 -8.06 8.69
C HIS A 99 -0.26 -7.93 7.42
N LEU A 100 1.07 -7.87 7.57
CA LEU A 100 1.97 -7.95 6.43
C LEU A 100 2.08 -9.42 6.01
N VAL A 101 1.87 -9.68 4.73
CA VAL A 101 1.88 -11.03 4.15
C VAL A 101 2.81 -11.03 2.95
N ASP A 102 3.67 -12.03 2.85
CA ASP A 102 4.53 -12.22 1.68
C ASP A 102 3.99 -13.31 0.73
N ASN A 103 4.64 -13.47 -0.42
CA ASN A 103 4.24 -14.49 -1.41
C ASN A 103 4.42 -15.93 -0.89
N THR A 104 5.37 -16.15 0.03
CA THR A 104 5.63 -17.47 0.63
C THR A 104 4.53 -17.86 1.61
N ASP A 105 4.00 -16.90 2.38
CA ASP A 105 2.85 -17.06 3.26
C ASP A 105 1.61 -17.43 2.47
N ILE A 106 1.36 -16.74 1.35
CA ILE A 106 0.25 -17.05 0.44
C ILE A 106 0.39 -18.47 -0.11
N ALA A 107 1.59 -18.85 -0.57
CA ALA A 107 1.85 -20.19 -1.10
C ALA A 107 1.65 -21.27 -0.02
N ARG A 108 2.10 -21.02 1.21
CA ARG A 108 1.93 -21.93 2.36
C ARG A 108 0.46 -22.11 2.70
N VAL A 109 -0.30 -21.02 2.78
CA VAL A 109 -1.75 -21.07 3.06
C VAL A 109 -2.50 -21.77 1.92
N SER A 110 -2.16 -21.50 0.67
CA SER A 110 -2.74 -22.18 -0.49
C SER A 110 -2.47 -23.69 -0.48
N LYS A 111 -1.23 -24.10 -0.16
CA LYS A 111 -0.87 -25.53 0.00
C LYS A 111 -1.69 -26.19 1.11
N ARG A 112 -1.73 -25.58 2.30
CA ARG A 112 -2.50 -26.10 3.44
C ARG A 112 -3.99 -26.23 3.10
N LYS A 113 -4.58 -25.24 2.42
CA LYS A 113 -5.99 -25.32 1.99
C LYS A 113 -6.24 -26.50 1.06
N ARG A 114 -5.35 -26.75 0.09
CA ARG A 114 -5.45 -27.90 -0.82
C ARG A 114 -5.36 -29.25 -0.09
N GLU A 115 -4.44 -29.37 0.86
CA GLU A 115 -4.29 -30.58 1.69
C GLU A 115 -5.53 -30.83 2.56
N LEU A 116 -6.10 -29.78 3.16
CA LEU A 116 -7.32 -29.89 3.96
C LEU A 116 -8.52 -30.33 3.11
N THR A 117 -8.69 -29.81 1.89
CA THR A 117 -9.76 -30.24 0.98
C THR A 117 -9.62 -31.72 0.58
N PHE A 118 -8.39 -32.20 0.34
CA PHE A 118 -8.16 -33.62 0.08
C PHE A 118 -8.53 -34.49 1.29
N ASN A 119 -8.17 -34.05 2.50
CA ASN A 119 -8.45 -34.81 3.73
C ASN A 119 -9.94 -34.76 4.15
N THR A 120 -10.69 -33.74 3.76
CA THR A 120 -12.14 -33.69 4.01
C THR A 120 -12.93 -34.70 3.17
N ASP A 121 -12.44 -35.07 1.99
CA ASP A 121 -13.08 -36.11 1.14
C ASP A 121 -12.83 -37.55 1.64
N PHE A 122 -11.80 -37.78 2.47
CA PHE A 122 -11.60 -39.06 3.17
C PHE A 122 -12.47 -39.21 4.44
N GLY A 123 -13.34 -38.24 4.70
CA GLY A 123 -14.39 -38.33 5.73
C GLY A 123 -15.45 -39.37 5.36
N ASP A 124 -15.13 -40.64 5.68
CA ASP A 124 -15.99 -41.76 6.12
C ASP A 124 -15.56 -43.14 5.57
N LEU A 125 -14.26 -43.41 5.44
CA LEU A 125 -13.78 -44.78 5.20
C LEU A 125 -13.74 -45.64 6.46
N THR A 126 -13.99 -45.04 7.64
CA THR A 126 -14.15 -45.77 8.89
C THR A 126 -15.31 -46.78 8.83
N LEU A 127 -16.37 -46.48 8.08
CA LEU A 127 -17.47 -47.42 7.83
C LEU A 127 -17.07 -48.57 6.90
N PHE A 128 -16.24 -48.33 5.88
CA PHE A 128 -15.73 -49.38 4.99
C PHE A 128 -14.75 -50.33 5.71
N GLN A 129 -13.96 -49.80 6.65
CA GLN A 129 -12.99 -50.60 7.40
C GLN A 129 -13.66 -51.49 8.46
N GLN A 130 -14.78 -51.03 9.05
CA GLN A 130 -15.62 -51.85 9.93
C GLN A 130 -16.37 -52.97 9.16
N ALA A 131 -16.78 -52.71 7.92
CA ALA A 131 -17.42 -53.72 7.06
C ALA A 131 -16.46 -54.86 6.64
N GLN A 132 -15.14 -54.62 6.60
CA GLN A 132 -14.14 -55.64 6.27
C GLN A 132 -13.67 -56.47 7.48
N SER A 133 -13.95 -56.03 8.71
CA SER A 133 -13.61 -56.78 9.93
C SER A 133 -14.71 -57.72 10.45
N GLY A 134 -15.82 -57.87 9.71
CA GLY A 134 -17.03 -58.59 10.14
C GLY A 134 -17.22 -60.02 9.59
N GLU A 135 -16.30 -60.58 8.81
CA GLU A 135 -16.40 -61.97 8.32
C GLU A 135 -15.08 -62.73 8.47
N ALA A 136 -14.85 -63.31 9.65
CA ALA A 136 -14.03 -64.51 9.79
C ALA A 136 -14.28 -65.18 11.17
N LYS A 137 -15.31 -66.03 11.19
CA LYS A 137 -15.61 -67.09 12.17
C LYS A 137 -16.07 -66.71 13.58
#